data_AF-A0A122H4U7-F1
#
_entry.id   AF-A0A122H4U7-F1
#
_cell.length_a   1.000
_cell.length_b   1.000
_cell.length_c   1.000
_cell.angle_alpha   90.00
_cell.angle_beta   90.00
_cell.angle_gamma   90.00
#
_symmetry.space_group_name_H-M   'P 1'
#
loop_
_entity.id
_entity.type
_entity.pdbx_description
1 polymer ?
#
loop_
_entity_poly.entity_id
_entity_poly.type
_entity_poly.pdbx_seq_one_letter_code
_entity_poly.pdbx_strand_id
1 'polypeptide(L)'
;MFIFINDNSEEIYEKNNHLLCKYPKETIQACIFINEALKYLERYATSKDCYKLCNRYYAYNIYFYKKKHRGHTNVEKIQYIIINQNEYNEIINMLWGPNYKKLFNNGSVKSIQNINN
;
A
#
# COMPACT_ATOMS: atom_id res chain seq x y z
N MET A 1 14.18 -17.95 17.54
CA MET A 1 12.78 -17.93 18.02
C MET A 1 11.96 -17.28 16.92
N PHE A 2 11.30 -18.10 16.10
CA PHE A 2 10.43 -17.62 15.03
C PHE A 2 9.09 -17.31 15.66
N ILE A 3 8.75 -16.02 15.74
CA ILE A 3 7.42 -15.59 16.18
C ILE A 3 6.46 -15.96 15.06
N PHE A 4 5.47 -16.79 15.38
CA PHE A 4 4.39 -17.17 14.47
C PHE A 4 3.69 -15.91 13.94
N ILE A 5 3.80 -15.69 12.64
CA ILE A 5 3.06 -14.68 11.88
C ILE A 5 1.77 -15.37 11.41
N ASN A 6 0.78 -15.47 12.29
CA ASN A 6 -0.61 -15.78 11.96
C ASN A 6 -1.42 -15.05 13.04
N ASP A 7 -2.29 -14.09 12.69
CA ASP A 7 -3.73 -14.39 12.77
C ASP A 7 -4.63 -13.40 12.01
N ASN A 8 -4.18 -12.72 10.95
CA ASN A 8 -5.12 -11.90 10.15
C ASN A 8 -5.06 -12.13 8.64
N SER A 9 -3.92 -12.57 8.09
CA SER A 9 -3.82 -12.84 6.66
C SER A 9 -4.66 -14.03 6.21
N GLU A 10 -4.67 -15.11 7.01
CA GLU A 10 -5.39 -16.35 6.69
C GLU A 10 -6.91 -16.14 6.82
N GLU A 11 -7.38 -15.44 7.85
CA GLU A 11 -8.79 -15.09 8.02
C GLU A 11 -9.28 -14.16 6.88
N ILE A 12 -8.48 -13.16 6.49
CA ILE A 12 -8.78 -12.29 5.35
C ILE A 12 -8.79 -13.09 4.04
N TYR A 13 -7.85 -14.02 3.86
CA TYR A 13 -7.78 -14.88 2.68
C TYR A 13 -9.03 -15.74 2.55
N GLU A 14 -9.41 -16.45 3.60
CA GLU A 14 -10.61 -17.31 3.62
C GLU A 14 -11.89 -16.50 3.32
N LYS A 15 -12.03 -15.31 3.93
CA LYS A 15 -13.17 -14.41 3.65
C LYS A 15 -13.23 -13.96 2.19
N ASN A 16 -12.10 -13.79 1.52
CA ASN A 16 -12.02 -13.25 0.15
C ASN A 16 -11.72 -14.31 -0.92
N ASN A 17 -11.66 -15.60 -0.56
CA ASN A 17 -11.34 -16.69 -1.48
C ASN A 17 -12.28 -16.73 -2.69
N HIS A 18 -13.54 -16.34 -2.50
CA HIS A 18 -14.55 -16.22 -3.57
C HIS A 18 -14.22 -15.17 -4.65
N LEU A 19 -13.32 -14.22 -4.38
CA LEU A 19 -12.87 -13.19 -5.33
C LEU A 19 -11.68 -13.63 -6.18
N LEU A 20 -11.09 -14.81 -5.91
CA LEU A 20 -9.94 -15.29 -6.65
C LEU A 20 -10.32 -15.59 -8.11
N CYS A 21 -9.45 -15.16 -9.03
CA CYS A 21 -9.61 -15.50 -10.44
C CYS A 21 -9.46 -17.02 -10.64
N LYS A 22 -10.43 -17.63 -11.33
CA LYS A 22 -10.46 -19.06 -11.63
C LYS A 22 -9.61 -19.45 -12.84
N TYR A 23 -9.08 -18.47 -13.59
CA TYR A 23 -8.33 -18.70 -14.82
C TYR A 23 -6.82 -18.61 -14.56
N PRO A 24 -6.09 -19.75 -14.59
CA PRO A 24 -4.66 -19.76 -14.24
C PRO A 24 -3.81 -18.83 -15.11
N LYS A 25 -4.16 -18.67 -16.39
CA LYS A 25 -3.45 -17.76 -17.31
C LYS A 25 -3.56 -16.31 -16.88
N GLU A 26 -4.74 -15.86 -16.46
CA GLU A 26 -4.96 -14.48 -15.97
C GLU A 26 -4.23 -14.26 -14.65
N THR A 27 -4.27 -15.23 -13.74
CA THR A 27 -3.53 -15.19 -12.48
C THR A 27 -2.02 -15.03 -12.72
N ILE A 28 -1.44 -15.81 -13.64
CA ILE A 28 -0.02 -15.69 -14.00
C ILE A 28 0.30 -14.30 -14.55
N GLN A 29 -0.53 -13.77 -15.46
CA GLN A 29 -0.33 -12.43 -16.02
C GLN A 29 -0.43 -11.34 -14.95
N ALA A 30 -1.41 -11.44 -14.05
CA ALA A 30 -1.56 -10.52 -12.92
C ALA A 30 -0.35 -10.57 -11.99
N CYS A 31 0.17 -11.77 -11.68
CA CYS A 31 1.39 -11.92 -10.88
C CYS A 31 2.60 -11.28 -11.54
N ILE A 32 2.80 -11.47 -12.85
CA ILE A 32 3.90 -10.83 -13.60
C ILE A 32 3.77 -9.31 -13.52
N PHE A 33 2.58 -8.78 -13.81
CA PHE A 33 2.30 -7.34 -13.79
C PHE A 33 2.54 -6.72 -12.41
N ILE A 34 2.05 -7.35 -11.34
CA ILE A 34 2.24 -6.87 -9.97
C ILE A 34 3.72 -6.92 -9.58
N ASN A 35 4.44 -7.98 -9.95
CA ASN A 35 5.88 -8.07 -9.67
C ASN A 35 6.69 -6.98 -10.36
N GLU A 36 6.34 -6.60 -11.59
CA GLU A 36 6.95 -5.45 -12.26
C GLU A 36 6.59 -4.13 -11.56
N ALA A 37 5.32 -3.93 -11.21
CA ALA A 37 4.87 -2.76 -10.47
C ALA A 37 5.58 -2.63 -9.11
N LEU A 38 5.81 -3.73 -8.41
CA LEU A 38 6.48 -3.78 -7.12
C LEU A 38 7.93 -3.26 -7.21
N LYS A 39 8.68 -3.67 -8.24
CA LYS A 39 10.05 -3.18 -8.47
C LYS A 39 10.08 -1.66 -8.63
N TYR A 40 9.12 -1.10 -9.36
CA TYR A 40 9.01 0.35 -9.51
C TYR A 40 8.61 1.02 -8.21
N LEU A 41 7.66 0.44 -7.46
CA LEU A 41 7.23 0.96 -6.16
C LEU A 41 8.40 1.01 -5.18
N GLU A 42 9.18 -0.06 -5.06
CA GLU A 42 10.37 -0.14 -4.21
C GLU A 42 11.38 0.95 -4.58
N ARG A 43 11.68 1.12 -5.89
CA ARG A 43 12.56 2.17 -6.38
C ARG A 43 12.07 3.57 -6.02
N TYR A 44 10.76 3.83 -6.16
CA TYR A 44 10.18 5.14 -5.81
C TYR A 44 10.13 5.37 -4.29
N ALA A 45 9.88 4.34 -3.50
CA ALA A 45 9.84 4.41 -2.05
C ALA A 45 11.22 4.67 -1.44
N THR A 46 12.27 4.02 -1.95
CA THR A 46 13.65 4.12 -1.44
C THR A 46 14.41 5.33 -1.97
N SER A 47 14.10 5.77 -3.20
CA SER A 47 14.76 6.94 -3.79
C SER A 47 14.48 8.22 -2.98
N LYS A 48 15.55 8.95 -2.66
CA LYS A 48 15.49 10.32 -2.13
C LYS A 48 15.57 11.38 -3.23
N ASP A 49 15.85 10.95 -4.46
CA ASP A 49 16.18 11.86 -5.56
C ASP A 49 14.96 12.64 -6.05
N CYS A 50 15.15 13.96 -6.15
CA CYS A 50 14.20 14.92 -6.70
C CYS A 50 12.85 15.02 -5.97
N TYR A 51 12.67 14.33 -4.84
CA TYR A 51 11.51 14.52 -3.97
C TYR A 51 11.67 15.81 -3.18
N LYS A 52 10.73 16.72 -3.36
CA LYS A 52 10.63 17.95 -2.56
C LYS A 52 9.61 17.73 -1.47
N LEU A 53 9.96 18.11 -0.25
CA LEU A 53 9.03 18.17 0.85
C LEU A 53 8.02 19.28 0.57
N CYS A 54 6.72 18.97 0.66
CA CYS A 54 5.64 19.90 0.37
C CYS A 54 4.78 20.22 1.59
N ASN A 55 4.60 19.27 2.52
CA ASN A 55 3.80 19.48 3.72
C ASN A 55 4.27 18.57 4.86
N ARG A 56 3.92 18.92 6.10
CA ARG A 56 4.19 18.16 7.32
C ARG A 56 3.00 18.23 8.27
N TYR A 57 2.68 17.12 8.90
CA TYR A 57 1.70 17.04 9.95
C TYR A 57 2.37 16.53 11.24
N TYR A 58 2.89 17.50 12.00
CA TYR A 58 3.77 17.25 13.15
C TYR A 58 3.12 16.42 14.26
N ALA A 59 1.83 16.65 14.53
CA ALA A 59 1.09 15.91 15.56
C ALA A 59 1.11 14.39 15.36
N TYR A 60 1.31 13.93 14.12
CA TYR A 60 1.33 12.51 13.77
C TYR A 60 2.64 12.09 13.09
N ASN A 61 3.69 12.93 13.11
CA ASN A 61 4.96 12.64 12.44
C ASN A 61 4.83 12.21 10.95
N ILE A 62 3.89 12.84 10.22
CA ILE A 62 3.67 12.58 8.79
C ILE A 62 4.34 13.66 7.93
N TYR A 63 5.04 13.22 6.88
CA TYR A 63 5.73 14.07 5.93
C TYR A 63 5.25 13.77 4.51
N PHE A 64 4.92 14.82 3.76
CA PHE A 64 4.43 14.73 2.39
C PHE A 64 5.47 15.25 1.42
N TYR A 65 5.83 14.42 0.45
CA TYR A 65 6.80 14.73 -0.59
C TYR A 65 6.17 14.61 -1.96
N LYS A 66 6.61 15.43 -2.91
CA LYS A 66 6.21 15.31 -4.31
C LYS A 66 7.42 15.43 -5.23
N LYS A 67 7.34 14.76 -6.39
CA LYS A 67 8.27 14.97 -7.50
C LYS A 67 7.56 14.90 -8.84
N LYS A 68 8.19 15.46 -9.87
CA LYS A 68 7.79 15.24 -11.27
C LYS A 68 8.66 14.15 -11.88
N HIS A 69 8.08 13.00 -12.17
CA HIS A 69 8.72 11.99 -13.00
C HIS A 69 8.56 12.37 -14.48
N ARG A 70 9.68 12.42 -15.21
CA ARG A 70 9.75 12.78 -16.65
C ARG A 70 9.07 14.11 -17.00
N GLY A 71 8.98 15.04 -16.04
CA GLY A 71 8.41 16.38 -16.23
C GLY A 71 6.88 16.47 -16.27
N HIS A 72 6.16 15.35 -16.44
CA HIS A 72 4.69 15.36 -16.64
C HIS A 72 3.91 14.51 -15.62
N THR A 73 4.55 13.55 -14.94
CA THR A 73 3.86 12.71 -13.96
C THR A 73 4.19 13.18 -12.55
N ASN A 74 3.18 13.61 -11.79
CA ASN A 74 3.35 13.91 -10.37
C ASN A 74 3.36 12.61 -9.58
N VAL A 75 4.40 12.41 -8.77
CA VAL A 75 4.54 11.29 -7.84
C VAL A 75 4.53 11.84 -6.43
N GLU A 76 3.55 11.41 -5.64
CA GLU A 76 3.42 11.77 -4.23
C GLU A 76 3.97 10.65 -3.35
N LYS A 77 4.61 11.03 -2.24
CA LYS A 77 5.18 10.11 -1.26
C LYS A 77 4.80 10.60 0.13
N ILE A 78 4.21 9.71 0.93
CA ILE A 78 3.88 9.96 2.32
C ILE A 78 4.83 9.14 3.16
N GLN A 79 5.53 9.78 4.09
CA GLN A 79 6.35 9.12 5.08
C GLN A 79 5.70 9.32 6.44
N TYR A 80 5.27 8.22 7.06
CA TYR A 80 4.70 8.19 8.39
C TYR A 80 5.68 7.51 9.32
N ILE A 81 6.14 8.23 10.35
CA ILE A 81 7.10 7.70 11.32
C ILE A 81 6.33 7.21 12.55
N ILE A 82 6.39 5.91 12.79
CA ILE A 82 5.75 5.25 13.93
C ILE A 82 6.81 5.07 15.01
N ILE A 83 6.55 5.62 16.20
CA ILE A 83 7.49 5.58 17.33
C ILE A 83 7.25 4.33 18.20
N ASN A 84 6.01 3.84 18.25
CA ASN A 84 5.61 2.67 19.04
C ASN A 84 5.68 1.39 18.20
N GLN A 85 6.50 0.42 18.60
CA GLN A 85 6.66 -0.85 17.86
C GLN A 85 5.41 -1.74 17.88
N ASN A 86 4.52 -1.56 18.85
CA ASN A 86 3.33 -2.40 19.02
C ASN A 86 2.20 -2.10 18.02
N GLU A 87 2.29 -1.01 17.25
CA GLU A 87 1.23 -0.56 16.35
C GLU A 87 1.39 -1.10 14.90
N TYR A 88 2.47 -1.82 14.61
CA TYR A 88 2.75 -2.31 13.25
C TYR A 88 1.60 -3.13 12.66
N ASN A 89 1.08 -4.10 13.43
CA ASN A 89 0.00 -4.97 12.98
C ASN A 89 -1.31 -4.18 12.79
N GLU A 90 -1.61 -3.23 13.67
CA GLU A 90 -2.80 -2.38 13.56
C GLU A 90 -2.75 -1.53 12.28
N ILE A 91 -1.58 -0.98 11.95
CA ILE A 91 -1.38 -0.16 10.76
C ILE A 91 -1.49 -0.99 9.48
N ILE A 92 -0.88 -2.18 9.44
CA ILE A 92 -1.03 -3.11 8.32
C ILE A 92 -2.50 -3.50 8.15
N ASN A 93 -3.19 -3.84 9.24
CA ASN A 93 -4.61 -4.20 9.20
C ASN A 93 -5.47 -3.05 8.68
N MET A 94 -5.15 -1.81 9.07
CA MET A 94 -5.87 -0.63 8.61
C MET A 94 -5.59 -0.27 7.15
N LEU A 95 -4.38 -0.53 6.65
CA LEU A 95 -4.02 -0.30 5.24
C LEU A 95 -4.55 -1.38 4.30
N TRP A 96 -4.51 -2.64 4.73
CA TRP A 96 -4.82 -3.81 3.92
C TRP A 96 -6.23 -4.34 4.13
N GLY A 97 -6.79 -4.18 5.33
CA GLY A 97 -8.07 -4.77 5.69
C GLY A 97 -9.24 -4.10 4.96
N PRO A 98 -10.20 -4.88 4.43
CA PRO A 98 -11.30 -4.35 3.62
C PRO A 98 -12.27 -3.45 4.39
N ASN A 99 -12.31 -3.58 5.71
CA ASN A 99 -13.29 -2.93 6.58
C ASN A 99 -12.77 -1.68 7.31
N TYR A 100 -11.52 -1.29 7.08
CA TYR A 100 -10.92 -0.13 7.76
C TYR A 100 -11.08 1.14 6.92
N LYS A 101 -11.28 2.28 7.60
CA LYS A 101 -11.25 3.59 6.95
C LYS A 101 -9.89 3.76 6.27
N LYS A 102 -9.89 3.89 4.95
CA LYS A 102 -8.67 4.12 4.18
C LYS A 102 -8.11 5.50 4.56
N LEU A 103 -7.19 5.56 5.54
CA LEU A 103 -6.64 6.83 6.04
C LEU A 103 -6.12 7.75 4.93
N PHE A 104 -5.58 7.18 3.86
CA PHE A 104 -4.99 7.91 2.75
C PHE A 104 -5.92 8.03 1.53
N ASN A 105 -7.09 7.37 1.54
CA ASN A 105 -8.03 7.38 0.42
C ASN A 105 -9.44 7.80 0.88
N ASN A 106 -9.61 9.09 1.22
CA ASN A 106 -10.94 9.68 1.42
C ASN A 106 -11.65 10.05 0.10
N GLY A 107 -10.97 9.89 -1.04
CA GLY A 107 -11.53 10.14 -2.37
C GLY A 107 -11.99 8.87 -3.08
N SER A 108 -12.64 9.02 -4.24
CA SER A 108 -13.01 7.92 -5.14
C SER A 108 -11.79 7.34 -5.86
N VAL A 109 -10.91 6.68 -5.10
CA VAL A 109 -9.73 6.01 -5.64
C VAL A 109 -10.13 4.60 -6.08
N LYS A 110 -9.89 4.26 -7.36
CA LYS A 110 -9.89 2.88 -7.82
C LYS A 110 -8.70 2.16 -7.20
N SER A 111 -8.89 1.51 -6.06
CA SER A 111 -7.95 0.56 -5.48
C SER A 111 -8.24 -0.85 -6.02
N ILE A 112 -7.27 -1.76 -5.98
CA ILE A 112 -7.45 -3.18 -6.34
C ILE A 112 -8.66 -3.80 -5.60
N GLN A 113 -8.92 -3.36 -4.37
CA GLN A 113 -10.08 -3.76 -3.56
C GLN A 113 -11.45 -3.22 -4.02
N ASN A 114 -11.47 -2.19 -4.89
CA ASN A 114 -12.67 -1.48 -5.33
C ASN A 114 -12.97 -1.70 -6.84
N ILE A 115 -12.32 -2.67 -7.49
CA ILE A 115 -12.50 -2.91 -8.93
C ILE A 115 -13.89 -3.49 -9.24
N ASN A 116 -14.59 -4.05 -8.24
CA ASN A 116 -15.87 -4.76 -8.41
C ASN A 116 -17.12 -4.03 -7.87
N ASN A 117 -17.03 -2.73 -7.53
CA ASN A 117 -18.19 -1.91 -7.17
C ASN A 117 -18.47 -0.84 -8.24
#